data_AF-A0A109FJS1-F1
#
_entry.id   AF-A0A109FJS1-F1
#
_cell.length_a   1.000
_cell.length_b   1.000
_cell.length_c   1.000
_cell.angle_alpha   90.00
_cell.angle_beta   90.00
_cell.angle_gamma   90.00
#
_symmetry.space_group_name_H-M   'P 1'
#
loop_
_entity.id
_entity.type
_entity.pdbx_description
1 polymer ?
#
loop_
_entity_poly.entity_id
_entity_poly.type
_entity_poly.pdbx_seq_one_letter_code
_entity_poly.pdbx_strand_id
1 'polypeptide(L)'
;YEPPTLDELRTLVGEHPRYLTKDGWATYGYNNQRYMLEATLALARIARRIPVLPDAVWARACAADPDDICAERAEIYLEHRNDHQDLVAAKWNDDGQAYKLGLQHFLDIPHLRKTYGPLLLYSEYFALYNLSSSLLDESLRWRPDRYTPPGLESVTIPDSVFQNDSFVRIDTPPPSSRSADEEPGLVGFSGGRLEQLPRSKVAKLFSTRPAAAWTLAAARAALQKDGILESDGISDAALVRMLQPAGVLPLYTYDDSVLMNKAVARPVVELALKSNVQPFTALLDSVSPQADIVYLAGNLHDQRKPGGLRFSTAAARNNFTRTVVKGFRPPREIRQVGERLARRMQDRVARAGDKKPKQQPLWMAAHLRRGDFVEIAWSPDKNATVHFDKVLEALREGRNALAAHVASDLQEQVPRDGDPFYLATDETDPTSLAYFRSRGAVLLSDLLSPADSALLSWPGNYNDVLSVVEQQVLARADYFVGSELSSTTGGAVNLRMRLGKPEWSWSVVLRGTELGGR
;
A
#
# COMPACT_ATOMS: atom_id res chain seq x y z
N TYR A 1 -14.15 -11.50 -15.92
CA TYR A 1 -14.04 -10.10 -16.37
C TYR A 1 -14.42 -10.11 -17.83
N GLU A 2 -15.39 -9.29 -18.22
CA GLU A 2 -15.73 -9.10 -19.63
C GLU A 2 -15.18 -7.73 -20.05
N PRO A 3 -14.23 -7.68 -20.99
CA PRO A 3 -13.71 -6.41 -21.49
C PRO A 3 -14.85 -5.58 -22.12
N PRO A 4 -14.88 -4.25 -21.93
CA PRO A 4 -15.85 -3.40 -22.58
C PRO A 4 -15.72 -3.45 -24.10
N THR A 5 -16.85 -3.35 -24.79
CA THR A 5 -16.90 -3.14 -26.24
C THR A 5 -16.31 -1.79 -26.62
N LEU A 6 -15.96 -1.62 -27.91
CA LEU A 6 -15.39 -0.35 -28.40
C LEU A 6 -16.31 0.85 -28.16
N ASP A 7 -17.62 0.69 -28.32
CA ASP A 7 -18.59 1.77 -28.09
C ASP A 7 -18.74 2.10 -26.60
N GLU A 8 -18.65 1.11 -25.71
CA GLU A 8 -18.57 1.34 -24.28
C GLU A 8 -17.28 2.06 -23.89
N LEU A 9 -16.14 1.72 -24.50
CA LEU A 9 -14.86 2.42 -24.28
C LEU A 9 -14.95 3.88 -24.73
N ARG A 10 -15.51 4.17 -25.91
CA ARG A 10 -15.74 5.54 -26.40
C ARG A 10 -16.64 6.33 -25.46
N THR A 11 -17.73 5.71 -25.00
CA THR A 11 -18.65 6.31 -24.03
C THR A 11 -17.95 6.59 -22.69
N LEU A 12 -17.10 5.67 -22.24
CA LEU A 12 -16.38 5.75 -20.97
C LEU A 12 -15.39 6.92 -20.95
N VAL A 13 -14.69 7.15 -22.06
CA VAL A 13 -13.62 8.17 -22.14
C VAL A 13 -14.12 9.54 -22.59
N GLY A 14 -15.23 9.60 -23.33
CA GLY A 14 -15.79 10.85 -23.88
C GLY A 14 -15.06 11.36 -25.13
N GLU A 15 -15.41 12.57 -25.57
CA GLU A 15 -14.95 13.13 -26.87
C GLU A 15 -13.48 13.60 -26.86
N HIS A 16 -13.02 14.14 -25.74
CA HIS A 16 -11.67 14.73 -25.61
C HIS A 16 -10.93 14.16 -24.38
N PRO A 17 -10.63 12.85 -24.38
CA PRO A 17 -10.01 12.21 -23.24
C PRO A 17 -8.56 12.63 -23.10
N ARG A 18 -8.12 12.82 -21.85
CA ARG A 18 -6.71 13.00 -21.51
C ARG A 18 -6.28 11.91 -20.55
N TYR A 19 -5.11 11.34 -20.79
CA TYR A 19 -4.62 10.15 -20.12
C TYR A 19 -3.43 10.45 -19.22
N LEU A 20 -3.35 9.70 -18.12
CA LEU A 20 -2.15 9.59 -17.32
C LEU A 20 -1.81 8.11 -17.18
N THR A 21 -0.57 7.76 -17.47
CA THR A 21 -0.09 6.38 -17.45
C THR A 21 1.23 6.27 -16.71
N LYS A 22 1.52 5.07 -16.25
CA LYS A 22 2.72 4.73 -15.53
C LYS A 22 3.11 3.28 -15.78
N ASP A 23 4.41 3.02 -15.75
CA ASP A 23 4.99 1.69 -15.80
C ASP A 23 4.38 0.72 -14.78
N GLY A 24 4.05 -0.48 -15.27
CA GLY A 24 4.16 -1.69 -14.48
C GLY A 24 5.63 -2.08 -14.31
N TRP A 25 5.92 -2.87 -13.27
CA TRP A 25 7.26 -3.37 -12.99
C TRP A 25 7.21 -4.88 -12.89
N ALA A 26 7.79 -5.57 -13.87
CA ALA A 26 7.80 -7.02 -13.92
C ALA A 26 8.42 -7.66 -12.67
N THR A 27 9.44 -7.04 -12.08
CA THR A 27 10.10 -7.55 -10.85
C THR A 27 9.22 -7.52 -9.60
N TYR A 28 8.06 -6.89 -9.67
CA TYR A 28 7.14 -6.77 -8.56
C TYR A 28 5.96 -7.71 -8.72
N GLY A 29 5.76 -8.57 -7.71
CA GLY A 29 4.52 -9.31 -7.53
C GLY A 29 3.34 -8.38 -7.22
N TYR A 30 2.13 -8.94 -7.20
CA TYR A 30 0.89 -8.15 -7.16
C TYR A 30 0.86 -7.11 -6.02
N ASN A 31 1.27 -7.49 -4.81
CA ASN A 31 1.14 -6.59 -3.66
C ASN A 31 2.00 -5.32 -3.79
N ASN A 32 3.18 -5.41 -4.43
CA ASN A 32 4.01 -4.25 -4.74
C ASN A 32 3.42 -3.45 -5.91
N GLN A 33 2.92 -4.13 -6.95
CA GLN A 33 2.28 -3.46 -8.09
C GLN A 33 0.99 -2.73 -7.69
N ARG A 34 0.21 -3.29 -6.77
CA ARG A 34 -1.01 -2.68 -6.22
C ARG A 34 -0.74 -1.24 -5.78
N TYR A 35 0.38 -0.95 -5.13
CA TYR A 35 0.71 0.41 -4.70
C TYR A 35 0.99 1.36 -5.84
N MET A 36 1.62 0.86 -6.90
CA MET A 36 1.85 1.66 -8.10
C MET A 36 0.52 1.95 -8.79
N LEU A 37 -0.42 0.99 -8.82
CA LEU A 37 -1.78 1.20 -9.30
C LEU A 37 -2.50 2.25 -8.43
N GLU A 38 -2.46 2.10 -7.11
CA GLU A 38 -3.06 3.04 -6.15
C GLU A 38 -2.51 4.47 -6.34
N ALA A 39 -1.19 4.62 -6.45
CA ALA A 39 -0.54 5.90 -6.71
C ALA A 39 -0.90 6.47 -8.10
N THR A 40 -0.94 5.63 -9.13
CA THR A 40 -1.33 6.05 -10.49
C THR A 40 -2.75 6.59 -10.52
N LEU A 41 -3.70 5.92 -9.83
CA LEU A 41 -5.06 6.41 -9.68
C LEU A 41 -5.14 7.75 -8.95
N ALA A 42 -4.32 7.93 -7.91
CA ALA A 42 -4.25 9.19 -7.17
C ALA A 42 -3.72 10.34 -8.05
N LEU A 43 -2.61 10.10 -8.74
CA LEU A 43 -1.95 11.06 -9.62
C LEU A 43 -2.83 11.42 -10.82
N ALA A 44 -3.48 10.44 -11.44
CA ALA A 44 -4.45 10.67 -12.52
C ALA A 44 -5.62 11.54 -12.08
N ARG A 45 -6.16 11.31 -10.87
CA ARG A 45 -7.23 12.14 -10.32
C ARG A 45 -6.77 13.58 -10.05
N ILE A 46 -5.59 13.75 -9.47
CA ILE A 46 -4.99 15.09 -9.24
C ILE A 46 -4.77 15.81 -10.57
N ALA A 47 -4.31 15.08 -11.59
CA ALA A 47 -4.09 15.59 -12.95
C ALA A 47 -5.38 15.81 -13.76
N ARG A 48 -6.55 15.37 -13.26
CA ARG A 48 -7.83 15.32 -13.99
C ARG A 48 -7.71 14.58 -15.32
N ARG A 49 -7.07 13.41 -15.28
CA ARG A 49 -6.82 12.52 -16.43
C ARG A 49 -7.36 11.13 -16.15
N ILE A 50 -7.69 10.40 -17.20
CA ILE A 50 -8.10 9.00 -17.17
C ILE A 50 -6.84 8.15 -16.96
N PRO A 51 -6.74 7.34 -15.89
CA PRO A 51 -5.62 6.44 -15.72
C PRO A 51 -5.65 5.30 -16.74
N VAL A 52 -4.49 4.99 -17.29
CA VAL A 52 -4.25 3.81 -18.13
C VAL A 52 -3.32 2.88 -17.36
N LEU A 53 -3.79 1.68 -17.02
CA LEU A 53 -3.13 0.73 -16.11
C LEU A 53 -2.59 -0.49 -16.87
N PRO A 54 -1.48 -1.10 -16.40
CA PRO A 54 -1.01 -2.37 -16.96
C PRO A 54 -2.07 -3.47 -16.92
N ASP A 55 -2.08 -4.33 -17.94
CA ASP A 55 -3.04 -5.43 -18.05
C ASP A 55 -2.71 -6.62 -17.13
N ALA A 56 -1.48 -6.73 -16.65
CA ALA A 56 -0.97 -7.97 -16.07
C ALA A 56 -0.01 -7.73 -14.89
N VAL A 57 0.25 -8.82 -14.17
CA VAL A 57 1.18 -8.95 -13.06
C VAL A 57 2.06 -10.17 -13.32
N TRP A 58 3.34 -10.10 -12.95
CA TRP A 58 4.21 -11.27 -12.93
C TRP A 58 4.17 -11.96 -11.55
N ALA A 59 3.53 -13.12 -11.46
CA ALA A 59 3.56 -13.99 -10.29
C ALA A 59 4.89 -14.77 -10.23
N ARG A 60 5.38 -15.03 -9.02
CA ARG A 60 6.78 -15.47 -8.81
C ARG A 60 6.93 -16.95 -8.43
N ALA A 61 5.83 -17.64 -8.16
CA ALA A 61 5.86 -19.04 -7.77
C ALA A 61 4.51 -19.73 -8.03
N CYS A 62 4.59 -21.01 -8.38
CA CYS A 62 3.46 -21.93 -8.39
C CYS A 62 3.24 -22.50 -6.98
N ALA A 63 1.99 -22.85 -6.68
CA ALA A 63 1.54 -23.47 -5.44
C ALA A 63 0.92 -24.85 -5.68
N ALA A 64 0.78 -25.25 -6.96
CA ALA A 64 0.23 -26.53 -7.36
C ALA A 64 1.35 -27.57 -7.50
N ASP A 65 1.02 -28.83 -7.28
CA ASP A 65 1.86 -29.98 -7.57
C ASP A 65 1.06 -30.91 -8.50
N PRO A 66 1.51 -31.15 -9.75
CA PRO A 66 2.76 -30.67 -10.36
C PRO A 66 2.74 -29.17 -10.75
N ASP A 67 3.92 -28.56 -10.79
CA ASP A 67 4.12 -27.12 -11.10
C ASP A 67 3.79 -26.75 -12.56
N ASP A 68 3.83 -27.71 -13.49
CA ASP A 68 3.60 -27.51 -14.92
C ASP A 68 2.21 -26.94 -15.25
N ILE A 69 1.22 -27.21 -14.41
CA ILE A 69 -0.14 -26.64 -14.50
C ILE A 69 -0.09 -25.10 -14.51
N CYS A 70 0.83 -24.48 -13.76
CA CYS A 70 0.98 -23.04 -13.75
C CYS A 70 1.58 -22.50 -15.06
N ALA A 71 2.48 -23.24 -15.69
CA ALA A 71 3.11 -22.86 -16.95
C ALA A 71 2.11 -22.89 -18.11
N GLU A 72 1.25 -23.93 -18.18
CA GLU A 72 0.24 -24.08 -19.24
C GLU A 72 -0.85 -23.00 -19.24
N ARG A 73 -1.08 -22.34 -18.09
CA ARG A 73 -2.18 -21.40 -17.89
C ARG A 73 -1.75 -19.94 -17.86
N ALA A 74 -0.46 -19.67 -17.71
CA ALA A 74 0.07 -18.31 -17.74
C ALA A 74 0.02 -17.74 -19.17
N GLU A 75 -0.10 -16.41 -19.29
CA GLU A 75 0.02 -15.74 -20.60
C GLU A 75 1.44 -15.91 -21.15
N ILE A 76 2.43 -15.82 -20.26
CA ILE A 76 3.84 -16.10 -20.51
C ILE A 76 4.40 -16.81 -19.28
N TYR A 77 5.24 -17.82 -19.52
CA TYR A 77 5.99 -18.53 -18.51
C TYR A 77 7.48 -18.39 -18.78
N LEU A 78 8.26 -18.10 -17.73
CA LEU A 78 9.71 -18.10 -17.73
C LEU A 78 10.17 -19.14 -16.70
N GLU A 79 11.02 -20.09 -17.10
CA GLU A 79 11.62 -21.06 -16.17
C GLU A 79 12.72 -20.42 -15.31
N HIS A 80 13.57 -19.61 -15.95
CA HIS A 80 14.66 -18.85 -15.33
C HIS A 80 14.50 -17.36 -15.60
N ARG A 81 13.72 -16.66 -14.76
CA ARG A 81 13.36 -15.25 -14.99
C ARG A 81 14.56 -14.31 -15.15
N ASN A 82 15.70 -14.60 -14.54
CA ASN A 82 16.89 -13.74 -14.66
C ASN A 82 17.68 -13.93 -15.96
N ASP A 83 17.36 -14.96 -16.76
CA ASP A 83 17.92 -15.15 -18.10
C ASP A 83 17.21 -14.29 -19.16
N HIS A 84 16.04 -13.73 -18.81
CA HIS A 84 15.17 -12.96 -19.72
C HIS A 84 15.18 -11.45 -19.44
N GLN A 85 16.30 -10.90 -18.98
CA GLN A 85 16.45 -9.46 -18.69
C GLN A 85 16.16 -8.57 -19.90
N ASP A 86 16.34 -9.09 -21.12
CA ASP A 86 16.02 -8.45 -22.39
C ASP A 86 14.49 -8.25 -22.57
N LEU A 87 13.69 -9.24 -22.15
CA LEU A 87 12.24 -9.23 -22.27
C LEU A 87 11.58 -8.29 -21.25
N VAL A 88 12.06 -8.35 -20.01
CA VAL A 88 11.42 -7.70 -18.85
C VAL A 88 12.15 -6.45 -18.37
N ALA A 89 13.28 -6.11 -19.01
CA ALA A 89 14.09 -4.92 -18.78
C ALA A 89 14.51 -4.70 -17.32
N ALA A 90 14.64 -5.76 -16.53
CA ALA A 90 14.98 -5.73 -15.11
C ALA A 90 15.51 -7.09 -14.62
N LYS A 91 16.16 -7.10 -13.45
CA LYS A 91 16.66 -8.31 -12.77
C LYS A 91 15.96 -8.49 -11.42
N TRP A 92 15.56 -9.72 -11.08
CA TRP A 92 14.94 -10.08 -9.80
C TRP A 92 16.02 -10.31 -8.74
N ASN A 93 15.62 -10.20 -7.47
CA ASN A 93 16.51 -10.46 -6.34
C ASN A 93 16.99 -11.93 -6.32
N ASP A 94 16.11 -12.83 -6.72
CA ASP A 94 16.29 -14.27 -6.80
C ASP A 94 15.91 -14.77 -8.20
N ASP A 95 16.53 -15.86 -8.65
CA ASP A 95 16.13 -16.54 -9.89
C ASP A 95 15.01 -17.56 -9.65
N GLY A 96 14.40 -18.03 -10.72
CA GLY A 96 13.37 -19.05 -10.71
C GLY A 96 12.23 -18.71 -11.65
N GLN A 97 11.11 -19.40 -11.47
CA GLN A 97 9.98 -19.31 -12.38
C GLN A 97 9.27 -17.94 -12.30
N ALA A 98 8.67 -17.49 -13.40
CA ALA A 98 7.79 -16.34 -13.42
C ALA A 98 6.61 -16.56 -14.37
N TYR A 99 5.44 -16.07 -13.98
CA TYR A 99 4.18 -16.32 -14.67
C TYR A 99 3.43 -15.01 -14.89
N LYS A 100 3.23 -14.60 -16.14
CA LYS A 100 2.45 -13.42 -16.48
C LYS A 100 0.95 -13.75 -16.40
N LEU A 101 0.23 -12.99 -15.59
CA LEU A 101 -1.20 -13.18 -15.32
C LEU A 101 -1.95 -11.86 -15.44
N GLY A 102 -3.10 -11.87 -16.11
CA GLY A 102 -3.97 -10.70 -16.18
C GLY A 102 -4.38 -10.16 -14.81
N LEU A 103 -4.43 -8.84 -14.70
CA LEU A 103 -4.72 -8.06 -13.49
C LEU A 103 -6.10 -8.42 -12.90
N GLN A 104 -7.05 -8.86 -13.73
CA GLN A 104 -8.38 -9.31 -13.31
C GLN A 104 -8.36 -10.48 -12.32
N HIS A 105 -7.26 -11.25 -12.25
CA HIS A 105 -7.12 -12.35 -11.30
C HIS A 105 -6.81 -11.87 -9.88
N PHE A 106 -6.40 -10.61 -9.72
CA PHE A 106 -6.03 -10.02 -8.43
C PHE A 106 -6.96 -8.88 -8.01
N LEU A 107 -7.56 -8.18 -8.98
CA LEU A 107 -8.34 -6.98 -8.80
C LEU A 107 -9.68 -7.06 -9.53
N ASP A 108 -10.77 -6.73 -8.84
CA ASP A 108 -12.11 -6.60 -9.39
C ASP A 108 -12.20 -5.28 -10.18
N ILE A 109 -11.78 -5.32 -11.46
CA ILE A 109 -11.76 -4.17 -12.36
C ILE A 109 -13.13 -3.49 -12.50
N PRO A 110 -14.27 -4.22 -12.68
CA PRO A 110 -15.58 -3.60 -12.72
C PRO A 110 -15.92 -2.82 -11.44
N HIS A 111 -15.62 -3.38 -10.27
CA HIS A 111 -15.83 -2.68 -9.00
C HIS A 111 -14.92 -1.44 -8.88
N LEU A 112 -13.67 -1.53 -9.31
CA LEU A 112 -12.77 -0.37 -9.32
C LEU A 112 -13.32 0.73 -10.24
N ARG A 113 -13.71 0.41 -11.47
CA ARG A 113 -14.30 1.37 -12.42
C ARG A 113 -15.57 2.02 -11.85
N LYS A 114 -16.43 1.24 -11.18
CA LYS A 114 -17.64 1.73 -10.50
C LYS A 114 -17.35 2.73 -9.36
N THR A 115 -16.26 2.53 -8.62
CA THR A 115 -15.94 3.32 -7.42
C THR A 115 -14.97 4.47 -7.68
N TYR A 116 -14.10 4.34 -8.68
CA TYR A 116 -13.12 5.34 -9.08
C TYR A 116 -13.67 6.30 -10.14
N GLY A 117 -14.38 5.77 -11.14
CA GLY A 117 -14.73 6.45 -12.40
C GLY A 117 -14.01 5.83 -13.61
N PRO A 118 -13.92 6.57 -14.73
CA PRO A 118 -13.25 6.11 -15.95
C PRO A 118 -11.80 5.70 -15.69
N LEU A 119 -11.44 4.51 -16.19
CA LEU A 119 -10.09 3.97 -16.24
C LEU A 119 -10.00 2.95 -17.36
N LEU A 120 -8.82 2.81 -17.94
CA LEU A 120 -8.51 1.82 -18.98
C LEU A 120 -7.39 0.89 -18.54
N LEU A 121 -7.42 -0.34 -19.02
CA LEU A 121 -6.24 -1.19 -19.10
C LEU A 121 -5.48 -0.95 -20.42
N TYR A 122 -4.21 -1.38 -20.53
CA TYR A 122 -3.41 -1.19 -21.75
C TYR A 122 -4.10 -1.79 -22.97
N SER A 123 -4.60 -3.01 -22.87
CA SER A 123 -5.35 -3.69 -23.92
C SER A 123 -6.61 -2.93 -24.37
N GLU A 124 -7.33 -2.31 -23.42
CA GLU A 124 -8.50 -1.49 -23.69
C GLU A 124 -8.14 -0.18 -24.40
N TYR A 125 -7.04 0.44 -23.98
CA TYR A 125 -6.48 1.62 -24.65
C TYR A 125 -6.07 1.28 -26.09
N PHE A 126 -5.44 0.13 -26.30
CA PHE A 126 -5.04 -0.33 -27.63
C PHE A 126 -6.24 -0.59 -28.52
N ALA A 127 -7.27 -1.26 -28.00
CA ALA A 127 -8.52 -1.49 -28.73
C ALA A 127 -9.22 -0.18 -29.09
N LEU A 128 -9.28 0.79 -28.17
CA LEU A 128 -9.88 2.10 -28.39
C LEU A 128 -9.24 2.87 -29.56
N TYR A 129 -7.91 2.75 -29.70
CA TYR A 129 -7.13 3.46 -30.71
C TYR A 129 -6.66 2.59 -31.88
N ASN A 130 -7.17 1.36 -32.00
CA ASN A 130 -6.79 0.40 -33.04
C ASN A 130 -5.26 0.15 -33.12
N LEU A 131 -4.59 0.10 -31.97
CA LEU A 131 -3.18 -0.29 -31.87
C LEU A 131 -3.06 -1.81 -31.80
N SER A 132 -2.02 -2.38 -32.43
CA SER A 132 -1.77 -3.82 -32.39
C SER A 132 -1.37 -4.27 -30.98
N SER A 133 -2.03 -5.31 -30.45
CA SER A 133 -1.66 -5.93 -29.17
C SER A 133 -0.23 -6.49 -29.17
N SER A 134 0.33 -6.80 -30.34
CA SER A 134 1.74 -7.23 -30.48
C SER A 134 2.76 -6.14 -30.10
N LEU A 135 2.32 -4.89 -29.90
CA LEU A 135 3.19 -3.80 -29.44
C LEU A 135 3.38 -3.80 -27.92
N LEU A 136 2.53 -4.52 -27.16
CA LEU A 136 2.60 -4.54 -25.70
C LEU A 136 3.99 -5.02 -25.23
N ASP A 137 4.58 -4.22 -24.34
CA ASP A 137 5.89 -4.44 -23.74
C ASP A 137 5.73 -5.39 -22.55
N GLU A 138 6.41 -6.53 -22.62
CA GLU A 138 6.32 -7.61 -21.64
C GLU A 138 6.93 -7.25 -20.28
N SER A 139 7.76 -6.20 -20.24
CA SER A 139 8.21 -5.57 -18.98
C SER A 139 7.11 -4.80 -18.25
N LEU A 140 5.94 -4.63 -18.88
CA LEU A 140 4.79 -3.85 -18.44
C LEU A 140 5.03 -2.33 -18.43
N ARG A 141 6.12 -1.86 -19.06
CA ARG A 141 6.44 -0.43 -19.20
C ARG A 141 5.60 0.25 -20.27
N TRP A 142 5.32 1.53 -20.04
CA TRP A 142 4.69 2.34 -21.07
C TRP A 142 5.72 2.76 -22.13
N ARG A 143 5.37 2.66 -23.40
CA ARG A 143 6.26 2.97 -24.54
C ARG A 143 5.70 4.11 -25.38
N PRO A 144 6.01 5.38 -25.07
CA PRO A 144 5.48 6.53 -25.83
C PRO A 144 5.76 6.45 -27.32
N ASP A 145 6.90 5.88 -27.72
CA ASP A 145 7.30 5.68 -29.11
C ASP A 145 6.39 4.71 -29.88
N ARG A 146 5.68 3.83 -29.17
CA ARG A 146 4.83 2.78 -29.76
C ARG A 146 3.35 2.95 -29.45
N TYR A 147 3.03 3.57 -28.32
CA TYR A 147 1.68 3.61 -27.76
C TYR A 147 1.00 4.95 -27.98
N THR A 148 1.62 5.90 -28.66
CA THR A 148 1.00 7.18 -29.02
C THR A 148 0.26 7.02 -30.35
N PRO A 149 -1.09 7.04 -30.36
CA PRO A 149 -1.86 6.96 -31.59
C PRO A 149 -1.62 8.18 -32.49
N PRO A 150 -1.81 8.05 -33.82
CA PRO A 150 -1.80 9.19 -34.71
C PRO A 150 -2.78 10.29 -34.26
N GLY A 151 -2.29 11.53 -34.17
CA GLY A 151 -3.10 12.69 -33.78
C GLY A 151 -3.14 12.99 -32.28
N LEU A 152 -2.55 12.14 -31.41
CA LEU A 152 -2.36 12.45 -29.99
C LEU A 152 -0.92 12.86 -29.69
N GLU A 153 -0.74 13.70 -28.68
CA GLU A 153 0.57 14.10 -28.17
C GLU A 153 0.87 13.44 -26.81
N SER A 154 2.05 12.82 -26.72
CA SER A 154 2.57 12.22 -25.49
C SER A 154 3.72 13.04 -24.90
N VAL A 155 3.66 13.30 -23.60
CA VAL A 155 4.78 13.85 -22.83
C VAL A 155 5.25 12.83 -21.80
N THR A 156 6.57 12.62 -21.75
CA THR A 156 7.21 11.83 -20.70
C THR A 156 7.72 12.75 -19.60
N ILE A 157 7.31 12.50 -18.36
CA ILE A 157 7.96 13.07 -17.17
C ILE A 157 9.00 12.04 -16.70
N PRO A 158 10.30 12.31 -16.84
CA PRO A 158 11.35 11.38 -16.43
C PRO A 158 11.30 11.11 -14.93
N ASP A 159 11.78 9.93 -14.53
CA ASP A 159 11.87 9.55 -13.12
C ASP A 159 12.70 10.58 -12.33
N SER A 160 13.83 11.06 -12.87
CA SER A 160 14.64 12.10 -12.22
C SER A 160 13.88 13.40 -11.93
N VAL A 161 12.90 13.76 -12.76
CA VAL A 161 12.05 14.95 -12.57
C VAL A 161 10.93 14.67 -11.57
N PHE A 162 10.33 13.47 -11.62
CA PHE A 162 9.28 13.10 -10.68
C PHE A 162 9.82 12.82 -9.26
N GLN A 163 10.99 12.20 -9.18
CA GLN A 163 11.61 11.76 -7.93
C GLN A 163 12.59 12.78 -7.34
N ASN A 164 12.66 13.99 -7.91
CA ASN A 164 13.53 15.03 -7.40
C ASN A 164 13.27 15.25 -5.90
N ASP A 165 14.30 14.97 -5.11
CA ASP A 165 14.27 15.02 -3.65
C ASP A 165 14.68 16.39 -3.11
N SER A 166 15.02 17.36 -3.96
CA SER A 166 15.35 18.73 -3.55
C SER A 166 14.15 19.50 -2.97
N PHE A 167 12.94 18.94 -3.10
CA PHE A 167 11.69 19.50 -2.60
C PHE A 167 10.72 18.42 -2.14
N VAL A 168 9.71 18.84 -1.39
CA VAL A 168 8.61 17.99 -0.97
C VAL A 168 7.46 18.09 -1.98
N ARG A 169 7.19 17.00 -2.69
CA ARG A 169 6.08 16.94 -3.65
C ARG A 169 4.73 16.87 -2.96
N ILE A 170 3.81 17.75 -3.38
CA ILE A 170 2.42 17.77 -2.91
C ILE A 170 1.43 17.64 -4.06
N ASP A 171 0.16 17.35 -3.78
CA ASP A 171 -0.90 17.21 -4.79
C ASP A 171 -1.20 18.52 -5.54
N THR A 172 -1.67 19.54 -4.82
CA THR A 172 -2.09 20.84 -5.36
C THR A 172 -1.42 21.98 -4.58
N PRO A 173 -1.37 23.20 -5.14
CA PRO A 173 -0.91 24.37 -4.38
C PRO A 173 -1.66 24.45 -3.05
N PRO A 174 -0.97 24.77 -1.94
CA PRO A 174 -1.65 24.99 -0.67
C PRO A 174 -2.67 26.12 -0.86
N PRO A 175 -3.81 26.09 -0.14
CA PRO A 175 -4.76 27.19 -0.18
C PRO A 175 -4.02 28.51 0.05
N SER A 176 -4.31 29.53 -0.75
CA SER A 176 -3.87 30.89 -0.43
C SER A 176 -4.36 31.18 0.98
N SER A 177 -3.44 31.48 1.90
CA SER A 177 -3.79 31.92 3.24
C SER A 177 -4.78 33.07 3.08
N ARG A 178 -6.05 32.85 3.45
CA ARG A 178 -6.95 33.97 3.71
C ARG A 178 -6.18 34.85 4.70
N SER A 179 -6.13 36.15 4.44
CA SER A 179 -5.63 37.10 5.42
C SER A 179 -6.26 36.74 6.77
N ALA A 180 -5.47 36.77 7.84
CA ALA A 180 -5.92 36.44 9.18
C ALA A 180 -7.08 37.34 9.69
N ASP A 181 -7.57 38.25 8.85
CA ASP A 181 -8.60 39.25 9.11
C ASP A 181 -10.04 38.78 8.76
N GLU A 182 -10.25 37.59 8.18
CA GLU A 182 -11.57 37.16 7.66
C GLU A 182 -12.29 36.01 8.41
N GLU A 183 -11.78 35.53 9.55
CA GLU A 183 -12.60 34.68 10.44
C GLU A 183 -13.06 35.45 11.70
N PRO A 184 -14.24 36.09 11.67
CA PRO A 184 -14.83 36.70 12.85
C PRO A 184 -15.41 35.60 13.74
N GLY A 185 -14.60 35.17 14.71
CA GLY A 185 -15.07 34.52 15.93
C GLY A 185 -14.69 33.05 16.07
N LEU A 186 -13.52 32.78 16.66
CA LEU A 186 -13.31 31.61 17.50
C LEU A 186 -12.12 31.82 18.46
N VAL A 187 -12.49 32.05 19.71
CA VAL A 187 -11.78 31.75 20.98
C VAL A 187 -10.39 32.38 21.16
N GLY A 188 -10.37 33.43 21.98
CA GLY A 188 -9.15 33.95 22.58
C GLY A 188 -8.36 32.86 23.29
N PHE A 189 -7.19 32.53 22.75
CA PHE A 189 -6.09 31.99 23.52
C PHE A 189 -5.44 33.14 24.30
N SER A 190 -6.11 33.60 25.34
CA SER A 190 -5.51 34.46 26.36
C SER A 190 -4.60 33.59 27.23
N GLY A 191 -3.36 33.39 26.77
CA GLY A 191 -2.40 32.55 27.47
C GLY A 191 -1.03 32.45 26.78
N GLY A 192 -0.28 33.56 26.79
CA GLY A 192 1.18 33.56 26.68
C GLY A 192 1.79 33.56 25.27
N ARG A 193 2.57 34.60 24.96
CA ARG A 193 3.72 34.69 24.02
C ARG A 193 3.65 34.10 22.59
N LEU A 194 2.53 33.51 22.17
CA LEU A 194 2.36 32.85 20.86
C LEU A 194 2.41 33.82 19.66
N GLU A 195 2.40 35.13 19.89
CA GLU A 195 2.19 36.13 18.84
C GLU A 195 3.46 36.62 18.12
N GLN A 196 4.67 36.22 18.53
CA GLN A 196 5.90 36.61 17.82
C GLN A 196 6.93 35.49 17.77
N LEU A 197 6.60 34.38 17.11
CA LEU A 197 7.65 33.46 16.66
C LEU A 197 8.65 34.23 15.81
N PRO A 198 9.97 34.10 16.05
CA PRO A 198 10.98 34.68 15.20
C PRO A 198 10.93 34.00 13.82
N ARG A 199 10.12 34.55 12.90
CA ARG A 199 9.82 33.94 11.59
C ARG A 199 11.08 33.56 10.82
N SER A 200 12.10 34.41 10.87
CA SER A 200 13.41 34.16 10.24
C SER A 200 14.14 32.98 10.87
N LYS A 201 14.04 32.78 12.19
CA LYS A 201 14.66 31.67 12.92
C LYS A 201 13.92 30.35 12.64
N VAL A 202 12.59 30.38 12.60
CA VAL A 202 11.76 29.22 12.20
C VAL A 202 12.05 28.83 10.75
N ALA A 203 12.04 29.79 9.82
CA ALA A 203 12.39 29.53 8.42
C ALA A 203 13.81 28.97 8.31
N LYS A 204 14.79 29.56 9.00
CA LYS A 204 16.17 29.04 9.02
C LYS A 204 16.25 27.60 9.53
N LEU A 205 15.52 27.27 10.61
CA LEU A 205 15.48 25.93 11.19
C LEU A 205 14.96 24.91 10.17
N PHE A 206 13.81 25.18 9.56
CA PHE A 206 13.21 24.25 8.60
C PHE A 206 14.00 24.18 7.27
N SER A 207 14.73 25.24 6.90
CA SER A 207 15.64 25.24 5.75
C SER A 207 16.89 24.37 5.93
N THR A 208 17.16 23.86 7.14
CA THR A 208 18.30 22.92 7.37
C THR A 208 18.07 21.56 6.71
N ARG A 209 16.82 21.21 6.41
CA ARG A 209 16.44 19.99 5.69
C ARG A 209 15.47 20.35 4.55
N PRO A 210 15.93 21.00 3.48
CA PRO A 210 15.05 21.53 2.44
C PRO A 210 14.28 20.43 1.69
N ALA A 211 14.89 19.25 1.60
CA ALA A 211 14.37 18.02 1.01
C ALA A 211 13.38 17.24 1.90
N ALA A 212 13.30 17.54 3.21
CA ALA A 212 12.58 16.70 4.16
C ALA A 212 11.36 17.42 4.73
N ALA A 213 10.23 16.72 4.71
CA ALA A 213 9.14 17.06 5.58
C ALA A 213 9.47 16.60 7.01
N TRP A 214 9.09 17.40 7.99
CA TRP A 214 9.32 17.16 9.40
C TRP A 214 8.09 16.50 10.02
N THR A 215 8.27 15.42 10.76
CA THR A 215 7.19 14.96 11.65
C THR A 215 6.92 16.04 12.70
N LEU A 216 5.69 16.09 13.22
CA LEU A 216 5.34 17.02 14.30
C LEU A 216 6.26 16.87 15.53
N ALA A 217 6.60 15.62 15.89
CA ALA A 217 7.53 15.34 16.98
C ALA A 217 8.94 15.87 16.70
N ALA A 218 9.48 15.65 15.50
CA ALA A 218 10.81 16.15 15.13
C ALA A 218 10.85 17.69 15.08
N ALA A 219 9.80 18.32 14.52
CA ALA A 219 9.68 19.77 14.49
C ALA A 219 9.62 20.36 15.91
N ARG A 220 8.82 19.77 16.80
CA ARG A 220 8.70 20.17 18.21
C ARG A 220 10.05 20.09 18.92
N ALA A 221 10.72 18.94 18.84
CA ALA A 221 12.02 18.73 19.46
C ALA A 221 13.07 19.72 18.95
N ALA A 222 13.06 20.03 17.65
CA ALA A 222 13.98 20.99 17.06
C ALA A 222 13.69 22.44 17.50
N LEU A 223 12.42 22.83 17.56
CA LEU A 223 12.01 24.15 18.05
C LEU A 223 12.37 24.34 19.53
N GLN A 224 12.24 23.29 20.35
CA GLN A 224 12.65 23.31 21.77
C GLN A 224 14.15 23.42 21.92
N LYS A 225 14.91 22.61 21.18
CA LYS A 225 16.38 22.64 21.17
C LYS A 225 16.93 24.03 20.82
N ASP A 226 16.27 24.73 19.89
CA ASP A 226 16.65 26.07 19.48
C ASP A 226 16.09 27.18 20.40
N GLY A 227 15.40 26.83 21.49
CA GLY A 227 14.79 27.78 22.42
C GLY A 227 13.68 28.63 21.79
N ILE A 228 13.03 28.11 20.74
CA ILE A 228 11.88 28.76 20.08
C ILE A 228 10.57 28.35 20.77
N LEU A 229 10.53 27.16 21.36
CA LEU A 229 9.39 26.64 22.12
C LEU A 229 9.82 26.32 23.55
N GLU A 230 9.18 26.94 24.55
CA GLU A 230 9.61 26.88 25.96
C GLU A 230 9.14 25.63 26.74
N SER A 231 8.08 24.91 26.32
CA SER A 231 7.64 23.68 27.02
C SER A 231 6.76 22.74 26.18
N ASP A 232 6.63 21.50 26.67
CA ASP A 232 5.63 20.52 26.24
C ASP A 232 4.26 20.91 26.83
N GLY A 233 3.29 21.19 25.96
CA GLY A 233 1.94 21.57 26.39
C GLY A 233 1.06 22.12 25.28
N ILE A 234 1.66 22.61 24.19
CA ILE A 234 0.89 23.00 22.99
C ILE A 234 0.40 21.74 22.26
N SER A 235 -0.87 21.72 21.88
CA SER A 235 -1.41 20.66 21.01
C SER A 235 -0.80 20.74 19.62
N ASP A 236 -0.79 19.64 18.88
CA ASP A 236 -0.28 19.62 17.50
C ASP A 236 -1.02 20.59 16.59
N ALA A 237 -2.33 20.73 16.76
CA ALA A 237 -3.12 21.72 16.03
C ALA A 237 -2.69 23.17 16.36
N ALA A 238 -2.35 23.45 17.62
CA ALA A 238 -1.82 24.75 18.02
C ALA A 238 -0.41 25.00 17.46
N LEU A 239 0.46 23.98 17.47
CA LEU A 239 1.79 24.04 16.86
C LEU A 239 1.71 24.36 15.36
N VAL A 240 0.84 23.68 14.61
CA VAL A 240 0.64 23.95 13.18
C VAL A 240 0.20 25.39 12.95
N ARG A 241 -0.84 25.86 13.66
CA ARG A 241 -1.32 27.25 13.52
C ARG A 241 -0.25 28.28 13.84
N MET A 242 0.55 28.01 14.86
CA MET A 242 1.63 28.89 15.30
C MET A 242 2.73 29.01 14.22
N LEU A 243 3.04 27.94 13.49
CA LEU A 243 4.09 27.93 12.47
C LEU A 243 3.66 28.47 11.10
N GLN A 244 2.36 28.50 10.80
CA GLN A 244 1.82 28.97 9.52
C GLN A 244 2.24 30.41 9.13
N PRO A 245 2.22 31.41 10.03
CA PRO A 245 2.72 32.75 9.73
C PRO A 245 4.21 32.83 9.35
N ALA A 246 5.00 31.80 9.69
CA ALA A 246 6.40 31.68 9.28
C ALA A 246 6.57 30.95 7.94
N GLY A 247 5.47 30.66 7.23
CA GLY A 247 5.49 29.99 5.93
C GLY A 247 5.62 28.47 6.02
N VAL A 248 5.40 27.86 7.20
CA VAL A 248 5.37 26.41 7.36
C VAL A 248 3.98 25.89 7.04
N LEU A 249 3.91 24.88 6.19
CA LEU A 249 2.68 24.26 5.72
C LEU A 249 2.47 22.90 6.40
N PRO A 250 1.24 22.59 6.86
CA PRO A 250 0.86 21.22 7.18
C PRO A 250 0.72 20.40 5.90
N LEU A 251 1.33 19.23 5.90
CA LEU A 251 1.27 18.22 4.85
C LEU A 251 0.60 16.97 5.42
N TYR A 252 -0.41 16.46 4.74
CA TYR A 252 -1.19 15.32 5.21
C TYR A 252 -0.71 14.05 4.52
N THR A 253 -0.37 13.05 5.33
CA THR A 253 0.17 11.78 4.82
C THR A 253 -0.07 10.65 5.82
N TYR A 254 0.70 9.59 5.73
CA TYR A 254 0.69 8.42 6.60
C TYR A 254 2.05 8.25 7.28
N ASP A 255 2.01 7.65 8.47
CA ASP A 255 3.17 7.43 9.33
C ASP A 255 4.27 6.59 8.64
N ASP A 256 5.53 6.80 9.02
CA ASP A 256 6.65 6.06 8.42
C ASP A 256 6.66 4.57 8.79
N SER A 257 6.02 4.16 9.90
CA SER A 257 5.84 2.74 10.24
C SER A 257 4.98 1.95 9.24
N VAL A 258 4.28 2.66 8.33
CA VAL A 258 3.56 2.05 7.21
C VAL A 258 4.17 2.39 5.86
N LEU A 259 5.36 3.01 5.83
CA LEU A 259 6.01 3.43 4.59
C LEU A 259 6.33 2.23 3.70
N MET A 260 6.82 1.12 4.24
CA MET A 260 7.29 0.00 3.43
C MET A 260 6.20 -1.05 3.18
N ASN A 261 5.29 -1.27 4.14
CA ASN A 261 4.08 -2.06 3.88
C ASN A 261 3.01 -1.28 3.09
N LYS A 262 3.14 0.04 2.95
CA LYS A 262 2.27 0.94 2.17
C LYS A 262 0.78 0.90 2.57
N ALA A 263 0.49 0.55 3.82
CA ALA A 263 -0.88 0.70 4.32
C ALA A 263 -1.28 2.18 4.31
N VAL A 264 -2.54 2.48 3.99
CA VAL A 264 -3.13 3.83 4.14
C VAL A 264 -3.74 4.03 5.54
N ALA A 265 -3.05 3.50 6.55
CA ALA A 265 -3.39 3.60 7.97
C ALA A 265 -2.50 4.63 8.67
N ARG A 266 -2.80 4.95 9.94
CA ARG A 266 -2.01 5.89 10.76
C ARG A 266 -1.83 7.26 10.06
N PRO A 267 -2.93 7.98 9.78
CA PRO A 267 -2.83 9.29 9.17
C PRO A 267 -2.06 10.26 10.08
N VAL A 268 -1.06 10.95 9.53
CA VAL A 268 -0.24 11.94 10.26
C VAL A 268 -0.21 13.27 9.53
N VAL A 269 0.25 14.30 10.25
CA VAL A 269 0.62 15.60 9.70
C VAL A 269 2.13 15.73 9.78
N GLU A 270 2.74 16.10 8.66
CA GLU A 270 4.13 16.51 8.55
C GLU A 270 4.18 18.02 8.21
N LEU A 271 5.35 18.62 8.32
CA LEU A 271 5.56 20.04 8.15
C LEU A 271 6.68 20.33 7.15
N ALA A 272 6.47 21.28 6.26
CA ALA A 272 7.51 21.77 5.36
C ALA A 272 7.38 23.27 5.13
N LEU A 273 8.47 23.95 4.77
CA LEU A 273 8.38 25.33 4.31
C LEU A 273 7.69 25.41 2.97
N LYS A 274 6.87 26.46 2.78
CA LYS A 274 6.22 26.76 1.50
C LYS A 274 7.21 26.91 0.34
N SER A 275 8.42 27.40 0.61
CA SER A 275 9.49 27.50 -0.39
C SER A 275 10.03 26.15 -0.85
N ASN A 276 9.81 25.10 -0.07
CA ASN A 276 10.39 23.77 -0.27
C ASN A 276 9.35 22.77 -0.78
N VAL A 277 8.11 23.19 -1.04
CA VAL A 277 7.07 22.32 -1.59
C VAL A 277 6.89 22.58 -3.08
N GLN A 278 6.66 21.52 -3.85
CA GLN A 278 6.31 21.64 -5.26
C GLN A 278 5.00 20.88 -5.56
N PRO A 279 3.95 21.59 -5.99
CA PRO A 279 2.70 20.96 -6.41
C PRO A 279 2.89 20.12 -7.66
N PHE A 280 2.30 18.93 -7.69
CA PHE A 280 2.30 18.06 -8.86
C PHE A 280 1.53 18.70 -10.02
N THR A 281 0.42 19.40 -9.74
CA THR A 281 -0.29 20.15 -10.80
C THR A 281 0.57 21.23 -11.44
N ALA A 282 1.40 21.94 -10.66
CA ALA A 282 2.30 22.96 -11.21
C ALA A 282 3.38 22.34 -12.12
N LEU A 283 3.86 21.13 -11.81
CA LEU A 283 4.74 20.38 -12.71
C LEU A 283 4.01 20.02 -14.01
N LEU A 284 2.77 19.53 -13.92
CA LEU A 284 1.99 19.18 -15.10
C LEU A 284 1.73 20.39 -16.01
N ASP A 285 1.40 21.54 -15.41
CA ASP A 285 1.14 22.78 -16.14
C ASP A 285 2.39 23.29 -16.87
N SER A 286 3.60 23.05 -16.32
CA SER A 286 4.84 23.50 -16.94
C SER A 286 5.36 22.58 -18.05
N VAL A 287 5.12 21.27 -17.96
CA VAL A 287 5.66 20.29 -18.90
C VAL A 287 4.65 19.80 -19.94
N SER A 288 3.36 19.91 -19.65
CA SER A 288 2.31 19.21 -20.40
C SER A 288 0.93 19.90 -20.33
N PRO A 289 0.83 21.23 -20.55
CA PRO A 289 -0.47 21.91 -20.48
C PRO A 289 -1.47 21.39 -21.52
N GLN A 290 -0.98 20.92 -22.68
CA GLN A 290 -1.82 20.46 -23.80
C GLN A 290 -1.70 18.97 -24.13
N ALA A 291 -0.72 18.23 -23.59
CA ALA A 291 -0.53 16.84 -24.02
C ALA A 291 -1.73 15.96 -23.70
N ASP A 292 -2.10 15.11 -24.64
CA ASP A 292 -3.19 14.13 -24.49
C ASP A 292 -2.79 13.03 -23.52
N ILE A 293 -1.52 12.60 -23.55
CA ILE A 293 -1.02 11.49 -22.75
C ILE A 293 0.17 11.98 -21.90
N VAL A 294 0.06 11.84 -20.58
CA VAL A 294 1.17 12.06 -19.65
C VAL A 294 1.67 10.71 -19.15
N TYR A 295 2.92 10.40 -19.46
CA TYR A 295 3.61 9.23 -18.95
C TYR A 295 4.57 9.59 -17.82
N LEU A 296 4.37 8.99 -16.65
CA LEU A 296 5.26 9.13 -15.49
C LEU A 296 6.25 7.96 -15.44
N ALA A 297 7.45 8.17 -15.97
CA ALA A 297 8.48 7.13 -16.02
C ALA A 297 9.00 6.74 -14.62
N GLY A 298 9.45 5.50 -14.48
CA GLY A 298 10.24 5.05 -13.32
C GLY A 298 9.43 4.44 -12.18
N ASN A 299 9.98 4.40 -10.97
CA ASN A 299 9.46 3.59 -9.86
C ASN A 299 8.78 4.43 -8.77
N LEU A 300 7.56 4.07 -8.35
CA LEU A 300 6.86 4.71 -7.22
C LEU A 300 6.74 3.84 -5.97
N HIS A 301 7.39 2.68 -5.98
CA HIS A 301 7.34 1.72 -4.89
C HIS A 301 8.28 2.10 -3.74
N ASP A 302 9.59 2.13 -4.00
CA ASP A 302 10.58 2.14 -2.91
C ASP A 302 10.67 3.49 -2.18
N GLN A 303 10.65 3.46 -0.83
CA GLN A 303 10.78 4.63 0.05
C GLN A 303 9.84 5.82 -0.27
N ARG A 304 8.69 5.58 -0.93
CA ARG A 304 7.69 6.61 -1.24
C ARG A 304 6.47 6.54 -0.34
N LYS A 305 5.94 7.71 0.05
CA LYS A 305 4.68 7.80 0.81
C LYS A 305 3.54 7.17 0.01
N PRO A 306 2.54 6.54 0.65
CA PRO A 306 1.35 6.05 -0.03
C PRO A 306 0.70 7.16 -0.88
N GLY A 307 0.45 6.88 -2.16
CA GLY A 307 -0.04 7.85 -3.14
C GLY A 307 1.05 8.55 -3.96
N GLY A 308 2.34 8.32 -3.66
CA GLY A 308 3.48 8.86 -4.40
C GLY A 308 3.82 10.32 -4.09
N LEU A 309 3.11 10.95 -3.15
CA LEU A 309 3.28 12.35 -2.74
C LEU A 309 2.64 12.59 -1.36
N ARG A 310 2.69 13.83 -0.87
CA ARG A 310 1.92 14.28 0.31
C ARG A 310 0.71 15.10 -0.12
N PHE A 311 -0.34 15.11 0.68
CA PHE A 311 -1.55 15.87 0.36
C PHE A 311 -1.51 17.24 1.03
N SER A 312 -1.92 18.28 0.32
CA SER A 312 -2.05 19.65 0.83
C SER A 312 -3.23 19.81 1.79
N THR A 313 -4.18 18.88 1.79
CA THR A 313 -5.33 18.87 2.71
C THR A 313 -5.65 17.47 3.25
N ALA A 314 -6.23 17.41 4.46
CA ALA A 314 -6.73 16.16 5.03
C ALA A 314 -7.82 15.52 4.16
N ALA A 315 -8.67 16.33 3.53
CA ALA A 315 -9.75 15.87 2.65
C ALA A 315 -9.20 15.13 1.43
N ALA A 316 -8.16 15.66 0.79
CA ALA A 316 -7.51 15.01 -0.35
C ALA A 316 -6.86 13.66 0.05
N ARG A 317 -6.13 13.62 1.17
CA ARG A 317 -5.61 12.36 1.74
C ARG A 317 -6.74 11.36 2.00
N ASN A 318 -7.81 11.78 2.66
CA ASN A 318 -8.95 10.91 2.96
C ASN A 318 -9.66 10.40 1.71
N ASN A 319 -9.68 11.17 0.62
CA ASN A 319 -10.20 10.73 -0.66
C ASN A 319 -9.31 9.64 -1.29
N PHE A 320 -7.99 9.78 -1.18
CA PHE A 320 -7.06 8.73 -1.55
C PHE A 320 -7.26 7.47 -0.68
N THR A 321 -7.33 7.61 0.65
CA THR A 321 -7.64 6.49 1.56
C THR A 321 -8.93 5.77 1.13
N ARG A 322 -9.98 6.52 0.80
CA ARG A 322 -11.27 5.96 0.34
C ARG A 322 -11.12 5.19 -0.97
N THR A 323 -10.34 5.72 -1.90
CA THR A 323 -10.04 5.05 -3.18
C THR A 323 -9.35 3.72 -2.94
N VAL A 324 -8.33 3.68 -2.07
CA VAL A 324 -7.61 2.45 -1.74
C VAL A 324 -8.53 1.46 -1.01
N VAL A 325 -9.09 1.87 0.13
CA VAL A 325 -9.85 0.98 1.03
C VAL A 325 -11.16 0.50 0.40
N LYS A 326 -11.85 1.33 -0.38
CA LYS A 326 -13.14 0.96 -1.00
C LYS A 326 -13.02 0.50 -2.44
N GLY A 327 -12.07 1.02 -3.21
CA GLY A 327 -11.93 0.74 -4.63
C GLY A 327 -11.09 -0.51 -4.92
N PHE A 328 -9.98 -0.72 -4.21
CA PHE A 328 -9.16 -1.92 -4.40
C PHE A 328 -9.78 -3.10 -3.67
N ARG A 329 -10.36 -4.00 -4.46
CA ARG A 329 -11.07 -5.18 -3.98
C ARG A 329 -10.69 -6.37 -4.86
N PRO A 330 -10.35 -7.52 -4.29
CA PRO A 330 -10.10 -8.70 -5.10
C PRO A 330 -11.39 -9.30 -5.65
N PRO A 331 -11.29 -10.15 -6.69
CA PRO A 331 -12.38 -10.92 -7.25
C PRO A 331 -13.25 -11.61 -6.19
N ARG A 332 -14.50 -11.90 -6.55
CA ARG A 332 -15.50 -12.42 -5.62
C ARG A 332 -15.08 -13.74 -5.00
N GLU A 333 -14.50 -14.60 -5.80
CA GLU A 333 -14.07 -15.95 -5.48
C GLU A 333 -12.99 -15.91 -4.38
N ILE A 334 -11.98 -15.06 -4.54
CA ILE A 334 -10.93 -14.82 -3.54
C ILE A 334 -11.52 -14.37 -2.20
N ARG A 335 -12.48 -13.45 -2.22
CA ARG A 335 -13.13 -12.96 -0.98
C ARG A 335 -13.94 -14.06 -0.31
N GLN A 336 -14.68 -14.84 -1.08
CA GLN A 336 -15.49 -15.94 -0.57
C GLN A 336 -14.62 -17.03 0.05
N VAL A 337 -13.49 -17.39 -0.58
CA VAL A 337 -12.54 -18.33 0.01
C VAL A 337 -11.94 -17.76 1.28
N GLY A 338 -11.49 -16.51 1.27
CA GLY A 338 -11.00 -15.84 2.48
C GLY A 338 -11.98 -15.86 3.66
N GLU A 339 -13.27 -15.66 3.38
CA GLU A 339 -14.35 -15.76 4.40
C GLU A 339 -14.58 -17.18 4.90
N ARG A 340 -14.45 -18.19 4.03
CA ARG A 340 -14.54 -19.60 4.43
C ARG A 340 -13.34 -20.00 5.30
N LEU A 341 -12.13 -19.61 4.92
CA LEU A 341 -10.91 -19.90 5.67
C LEU A 341 -10.93 -19.22 7.05
N ALA A 342 -11.33 -17.94 7.12
CA ALA A 342 -11.49 -17.25 8.41
C ALA A 342 -12.51 -17.94 9.32
N ARG A 343 -13.63 -18.45 8.77
CA ARG A 343 -14.60 -19.26 9.54
C ARG A 343 -14.00 -20.59 10.00
N ARG A 344 -13.26 -21.30 9.15
CA ARG A 344 -12.57 -22.53 9.59
C ARG A 344 -11.53 -22.27 10.66
N MET A 345 -10.85 -21.13 10.61
CA MET A 345 -9.93 -20.71 11.67
C MET A 345 -10.70 -20.47 12.98
N GLN A 346 -11.81 -19.74 12.93
CA GLN A 346 -12.72 -19.54 14.06
C GLN A 346 -13.18 -20.88 14.67
N ASP A 347 -13.58 -21.85 13.83
CA ASP A 347 -13.98 -23.19 14.25
C ASP A 347 -12.82 -24.02 14.82
N ARG A 348 -11.59 -23.79 14.35
CA ARG A 348 -10.38 -24.44 14.85
C ARG A 348 -10.09 -23.99 16.28
N VAL A 349 -10.15 -22.68 16.54
CA VAL A 349 -9.95 -22.12 17.88
C VAL A 349 -11.08 -22.55 18.83
N ALA A 350 -12.33 -22.56 18.35
CA ALA A 350 -13.47 -23.02 19.15
C ALA A 350 -13.35 -24.48 19.62
N ARG A 351 -12.67 -25.34 18.85
CA ARG A 351 -12.44 -26.75 19.20
C ARG A 351 -11.18 -27.00 20.03
N ALA A 352 -10.25 -26.04 20.08
CA ALA A 352 -8.94 -26.23 20.71
C ALA A 352 -8.94 -26.01 22.23
N GLY A 353 -9.98 -25.36 22.78
CA GLY A 353 -10.09 -25.12 24.22
C GLY A 353 -11.27 -25.83 24.86
N ASP A 354 -11.18 -26.06 26.17
CA ASP A 354 -12.32 -26.44 27.04
C ASP A 354 -13.36 -25.30 27.21
N LYS A 355 -13.42 -24.36 26.26
CA LYS A 355 -14.27 -23.17 26.31
C LYS A 355 -15.73 -23.63 26.17
N LYS A 356 -16.61 -23.12 27.04
CA LYS A 356 -18.04 -23.50 27.05
C LYS A 356 -18.66 -23.29 25.67
N PRO A 357 -19.54 -24.18 25.17
CA PRO A 357 -20.12 -24.14 23.82
C PRO A 357 -20.88 -22.86 23.41
N LYS A 358 -21.06 -21.90 24.34
CA LYS A 358 -21.95 -20.75 24.15
C LYS A 358 -21.24 -19.45 23.73
N GLN A 359 -19.90 -19.42 23.62
CA GLN A 359 -19.17 -18.22 23.24
C GLN A 359 -18.17 -18.50 22.10
N GLN A 360 -18.16 -17.66 21.07
CA GLN A 360 -17.16 -17.74 20.00
C GLN A 360 -15.83 -17.17 20.54
N PRO A 361 -14.72 -17.93 20.53
CA PRO A 361 -13.45 -17.39 20.99
C PRO A 361 -12.92 -16.33 20.01
N LEU A 362 -12.24 -15.32 20.51
CA LEU A 362 -11.47 -14.42 19.67
C LEU A 362 -10.24 -15.17 19.14
N TRP A 363 -9.69 -14.74 18.00
CA TRP A 363 -8.50 -15.36 17.42
C TRP A 363 -7.55 -14.34 16.81
N MET A 364 -6.28 -14.74 16.70
CA MET A 364 -5.20 -13.88 16.21
C MET A 364 -4.62 -14.42 14.92
N ALA A 365 -4.01 -13.52 14.16
CA ALA A 365 -3.26 -13.86 12.97
C ALA A 365 -1.90 -13.16 12.94
N ALA A 366 -0.96 -13.77 12.25
CA ALA A 366 0.34 -13.17 11.97
C ALA A 366 0.74 -13.35 10.51
N HIS A 367 1.60 -12.46 10.04
CA HIS A 367 2.25 -12.56 8.74
C HIS A 367 3.78 -12.54 8.92
N LEU A 368 4.43 -13.62 8.49
CA LEU A 368 5.86 -13.83 8.57
C LEU A 368 6.45 -13.88 7.16
N ARG A 369 7.12 -12.79 6.77
CA ARG A 369 7.74 -12.65 5.43
C ARG A 369 9.18 -13.18 5.43
N ARG A 370 9.44 -14.18 4.59
CA ARG A 370 10.75 -14.77 4.31
C ARG A 370 11.05 -14.68 2.82
N GLY A 371 11.14 -15.80 2.09
CA GLY A 371 11.45 -15.82 0.66
C GLY A 371 12.68 -14.96 0.33
N ASP A 372 12.56 -14.12 -0.69
CA ASP A 372 13.63 -13.20 -1.11
C ASP A 372 14.09 -12.20 -0.02
N PHE A 373 13.29 -11.94 1.02
CA PHE A 373 13.68 -11.03 2.11
C PHE A 373 14.85 -11.58 2.94
N VAL A 374 15.10 -12.88 2.88
CA VAL A 374 16.23 -13.53 3.54
C VAL A 374 17.53 -13.14 2.83
N GLU A 375 17.53 -13.23 1.50
CA GLU A 375 18.69 -12.95 0.64
C GLU A 375 19.06 -11.46 0.66
N ILE A 376 18.08 -10.55 0.62
CA ILE A 376 18.32 -9.10 0.66
C ILE A 376 18.43 -8.53 2.08
N ALA A 377 18.51 -9.40 3.11
CA ALA A 377 18.62 -9.03 4.52
C ALA A 377 17.50 -8.10 5.03
N TRP A 378 16.28 -8.24 4.51
CA TRP A 378 15.09 -7.53 4.99
C TRP A 378 14.31 -8.32 6.05
N SER A 379 14.54 -9.63 6.15
CA SER A 379 14.04 -10.44 7.26
C SER A 379 14.70 -10.00 8.58
N PRO A 380 13.95 -9.83 9.69
CA PRO A 380 14.50 -9.56 11.02
C PRO A 380 15.52 -10.59 11.50
N ASP A 381 15.52 -11.80 10.93
CA ASP A 381 16.52 -12.83 11.17
C ASP A 381 16.71 -13.74 9.95
N LYS A 382 17.92 -14.25 9.72
CA LYS A 382 18.16 -15.27 8.69
C LYS A 382 17.63 -16.63 9.09
N ASN A 383 17.58 -16.96 10.37
CA ASN A 383 17.01 -18.21 10.85
C ASN A 383 15.46 -18.09 10.93
N ALA A 384 14.76 -19.04 10.29
CA ALA A 384 13.30 -19.05 10.23
C ALA A 384 12.64 -19.22 11.61
N THR A 385 13.20 -20.07 12.48
CA THR A 385 12.65 -20.31 13.83
C THR A 385 12.87 -19.09 14.73
N VAL A 386 14.02 -18.44 14.64
CA VAL A 386 14.31 -17.21 15.41
C VAL A 386 13.41 -16.05 14.97
N HIS A 387 13.18 -15.89 13.66
CA HIS A 387 12.22 -14.89 13.17
C HIS A 387 10.80 -15.22 13.65
N PHE A 388 10.38 -16.49 13.60
CA PHE A 388 9.08 -16.89 14.11
C PHE A 388 8.91 -16.65 15.61
N ASP A 389 9.94 -16.88 16.42
CA ASP A 389 9.88 -16.60 17.86
C ASP A 389 9.68 -15.09 18.13
N LYS A 390 10.24 -14.19 17.30
CA LYS A 390 9.93 -12.74 17.36
C LYS A 390 8.47 -12.45 17.01
N VAL A 391 7.89 -13.17 16.06
CA VAL A 391 6.46 -13.06 15.70
C VAL A 391 5.56 -13.55 16.84
N LEU A 392 5.93 -14.65 17.50
CA LEU A 392 5.22 -15.16 18.68
C LEU A 392 5.25 -14.16 19.84
N GLU A 393 6.38 -13.50 20.08
CA GLU A 393 6.47 -12.46 21.12
C GLU A 393 5.54 -11.29 20.80
N ALA A 394 5.55 -10.80 19.57
CA ALA A 394 4.62 -9.75 19.14
C ALA A 394 3.14 -10.19 19.22
N LEU A 395 2.83 -11.47 19.05
CA LEU A 395 1.49 -12.01 19.30
C LEU A 395 1.14 -12.04 20.79
N ARG A 396 2.09 -12.30 21.70
CA ARG A 396 1.84 -12.18 23.15
C ARG A 396 1.50 -10.75 23.54
N GLU A 397 2.25 -9.77 23.04
CA GLU A 397 1.94 -8.35 23.22
C GLU A 397 0.57 -8.00 22.63
N GLY A 398 0.28 -8.49 21.43
CA GLY A 398 -1.00 -8.29 20.76
C GLY A 398 -2.19 -8.89 21.53
N ARG A 399 -2.00 -10.01 22.21
CA ARG A 399 -3.03 -10.59 23.08
C ARG A 399 -3.30 -9.70 24.29
N ASN A 400 -2.27 -9.12 24.90
CA ASN A 400 -2.43 -8.16 26.00
C ASN A 400 -3.19 -6.91 25.52
N ALA A 401 -2.85 -6.40 24.33
CA ALA A 401 -3.58 -5.30 23.71
C ALA A 401 -5.05 -5.66 23.43
N LEU A 402 -5.32 -6.86 22.93
CA LEU A 402 -6.69 -7.36 22.72
C LEU A 402 -7.46 -7.44 24.04
N ALA A 403 -6.88 -8.05 25.08
CA ALA A 403 -7.48 -8.14 26.41
C ALA A 403 -7.80 -6.77 27.00
N ALA A 404 -6.95 -5.76 26.79
CA ALA A 404 -7.16 -4.40 27.29
C ALA A 404 -8.34 -3.66 26.62
N HIS A 405 -8.74 -4.07 25.41
CA HIS A 405 -9.76 -3.36 24.62
C HIS A 405 -11.09 -4.12 24.47
N VAL A 406 -11.13 -5.40 24.83
CA VAL A 406 -12.39 -6.16 24.82
C VAL A 406 -13.17 -5.92 26.10
N ALA A 407 -14.51 -5.93 26.00
CA ALA A 407 -15.39 -5.78 27.15
C ALA A 407 -15.14 -6.88 28.20
N SER A 408 -15.41 -6.58 29.47
CA SER A 408 -15.11 -7.47 30.60
C SER A 408 -15.80 -8.84 30.50
N ASP A 409 -16.99 -8.88 29.90
CA ASP A 409 -17.78 -10.09 29.63
C ASP A 409 -17.23 -10.94 28.47
N LEU A 410 -16.30 -10.40 27.68
CA LEU A 410 -15.61 -11.10 26.58
C LEU A 410 -14.19 -11.57 26.96
N GLN A 411 -13.73 -11.33 28.20
CA GLN A 411 -12.36 -11.68 28.62
C GLN A 411 -12.10 -13.19 28.52
N GLU A 412 -13.09 -14.03 28.79
CA GLU A 412 -12.97 -15.49 28.64
C GLU A 412 -12.77 -15.94 27.17
N GLN A 413 -13.12 -15.07 26.21
CA GLN A 413 -13.00 -15.35 24.77
C GLN A 413 -11.61 -15.04 24.22
N VAL A 414 -10.82 -14.20 24.91
CA VAL A 414 -9.45 -13.86 24.52
C VAL A 414 -8.62 -15.16 24.33
N PRO A 415 -7.78 -15.25 23.28
CA PRO A 415 -6.93 -16.42 23.07
C PRO A 415 -5.96 -16.61 24.23
N ARG A 416 -5.71 -17.84 24.65
CA ARG A 416 -4.72 -18.21 25.66
C ARG A 416 -3.35 -18.46 25.03
N ASP A 417 -2.31 -18.60 25.86
CA ASP A 417 -1.05 -19.14 25.39
C ASP A 417 -1.22 -20.55 24.84
N GLY A 418 -0.67 -20.77 23.63
CA GLY A 418 -0.78 -22.04 22.91
C GLY A 418 -2.08 -22.22 22.11
N ASP A 419 -3.08 -21.32 22.22
CA ASP A 419 -4.25 -21.37 21.35
C ASP A 419 -3.83 -21.23 19.87
N PRO A 420 -4.50 -21.95 18.94
CA PRO A 420 -4.16 -21.84 17.52
C PRO A 420 -4.30 -20.41 16.99
N PHE A 421 -3.38 -20.00 16.12
CA PHE A 421 -3.44 -18.73 15.41
C PHE A 421 -3.13 -18.94 13.92
N TYR A 422 -3.65 -18.08 13.05
CA TYR A 422 -3.35 -18.18 11.63
C TYR A 422 -1.99 -17.56 11.31
N LEU A 423 -1.15 -18.24 10.55
CA LEU A 423 0.13 -17.72 10.08
C LEU A 423 0.14 -17.71 8.54
N ALA A 424 0.20 -16.53 7.96
CA ALA A 424 0.56 -16.36 6.56
C ALA A 424 2.09 -16.29 6.43
N THR A 425 2.67 -17.11 5.56
CA THR A 425 4.11 -17.11 5.31
C THR A 425 4.42 -17.70 3.94
N ASP A 426 5.50 -17.23 3.35
CA ASP A 426 6.13 -17.74 2.13
C ASP A 426 7.33 -18.64 2.43
N GLU A 427 7.49 -19.09 3.67
CA GLU A 427 8.44 -20.15 4.03
C GLU A 427 8.00 -21.49 3.43
N THR A 428 8.95 -22.24 2.88
CA THR A 428 8.71 -23.52 2.19
C THR A 428 9.46 -24.68 2.84
N ASP A 429 10.45 -24.42 3.71
CA ASP A 429 11.20 -25.47 4.40
C ASP A 429 10.28 -26.30 5.33
N PRO A 430 10.09 -27.61 5.05
CA PRO A 430 9.18 -28.45 5.84
C PRO A 430 9.55 -28.52 7.32
N THR A 431 10.85 -28.40 7.66
CA THR A 431 11.33 -28.43 9.05
C THR A 431 10.86 -27.20 9.81
N SER A 432 11.03 -26.02 9.22
CA SER A 432 10.57 -24.74 9.76
C SER A 432 9.04 -24.70 9.87
N LEU A 433 8.33 -25.17 8.84
CA LEU A 433 6.86 -25.23 8.86
C LEU A 433 6.33 -26.19 9.95
N ALA A 434 7.00 -27.33 10.18
CA ALA A 434 6.66 -28.23 11.28
C ALA A 434 6.90 -27.57 12.65
N TYR A 435 7.99 -26.82 12.81
CA TYR A 435 8.29 -26.04 14.02
C TYR A 435 7.25 -24.94 14.28
N PHE A 436 6.72 -24.29 13.24
CA PHE A 436 5.65 -23.30 13.37
C PHE A 436 4.36 -23.96 13.85
N ARG A 437 3.95 -25.06 13.19
CA ARG A 437 2.75 -25.83 13.56
C ARG A 437 2.81 -26.38 14.98
N SER A 438 3.98 -26.84 15.42
CA SER A 438 4.16 -27.35 16.80
C SER A 438 3.97 -26.29 17.88
N ARG A 439 3.87 -24.99 17.51
CA ARG A 439 3.58 -23.87 18.40
C ARG A 439 2.22 -23.21 18.14
N GLY A 440 1.32 -23.93 17.48
CA GLY A 440 -0.06 -23.48 17.28
C GLY A 440 -0.29 -22.66 16.00
N ALA A 441 0.71 -22.49 15.14
CA ALA A 441 0.49 -21.88 13.83
C ALA A 441 -0.40 -22.79 12.96
N VAL A 442 -1.39 -22.18 12.32
CA VAL A 442 -2.26 -22.79 11.32
C VAL A 442 -1.97 -22.10 10.00
N LEU A 443 -1.52 -22.88 9.01
CA LEU A 443 -1.14 -22.39 7.68
C LEU A 443 -2.31 -22.45 6.71
N LEU A 444 -2.16 -21.80 5.55
CA LEU A 444 -3.14 -21.87 4.47
C LEU A 444 -3.46 -23.31 4.07
N SER A 445 -2.44 -24.16 3.94
CA SER A 445 -2.58 -25.58 3.58
C SER A 445 -3.33 -26.41 4.62
N ASP A 446 -3.42 -25.95 5.87
CA ASP A 446 -4.18 -26.61 6.93
C ASP A 446 -5.68 -26.25 6.88
N LEU A 447 -6.05 -25.19 6.15
CA LEU A 447 -7.42 -24.67 6.05
C LEU A 447 -8.06 -24.80 4.67
N LEU A 448 -7.26 -24.82 3.61
CA LEU A 448 -7.73 -24.88 2.22
C LEU A 448 -8.38 -26.24 1.93
N SER A 449 -9.58 -26.23 1.37
CA SER A 449 -10.29 -27.45 0.97
C SER A 449 -10.38 -27.57 -0.55
N PRO A 450 -10.62 -28.79 -1.10
CA PRO A 450 -10.83 -28.96 -2.54
C PRO A 450 -11.94 -28.08 -3.11
N ALA A 451 -13.00 -27.80 -2.33
CA ALA A 451 -14.09 -26.92 -2.74
C ALA A 451 -13.68 -25.44 -2.82
N ASP A 452 -12.64 -25.03 -2.10
CA ASP A 452 -12.09 -23.68 -2.21
C ASP A 452 -11.13 -23.58 -3.40
N SER A 453 -10.29 -24.60 -3.61
CA SER A 453 -9.44 -24.70 -4.80
C SER A 453 -10.29 -24.69 -6.07
N ALA A 454 -11.40 -25.43 -6.10
CA ALA A 454 -12.35 -25.41 -7.21
C ALA A 454 -13.00 -24.03 -7.42
N LEU A 455 -13.28 -23.29 -6.34
CA LEU A 455 -13.84 -21.95 -6.43
C LEU A 455 -12.83 -20.91 -6.94
N LEU A 456 -11.56 -21.02 -6.53
CA LEU A 456 -10.49 -20.18 -7.06
C LEU A 456 -10.17 -20.53 -8.51
N SER A 457 -10.44 -21.77 -8.93
CA SER A 457 -10.04 -22.32 -10.23
C SER A 457 -8.51 -22.27 -10.42
N TRP A 458 -8.05 -22.34 -11.66
CA TRP A 458 -6.62 -22.34 -12.00
C TRP A 458 -5.83 -21.13 -11.45
N PRO A 459 -6.38 -19.90 -11.29
CA PRO A 459 -5.64 -18.81 -10.65
C PRO A 459 -5.26 -19.10 -9.20
N GLY A 460 -5.99 -19.99 -8.50
CA GLY A 460 -5.67 -20.44 -7.16
C GLY A 460 -4.35 -21.21 -7.05
N ASN A 461 -3.73 -21.57 -8.17
CA ASN A 461 -2.47 -22.29 -8.21
C ASN A 461 -1.24 -21.36 -8.11
N TYR A 462 -1.39 -20.04 -8.05
CA TYR A 462 -0.25 -19.11 -7.95
C TYR A 462 -0.14 -18.50 -6.56
N ASN A 463 1.08 -18.50 -6.00
CA ASN A 463 1.33 -17.98 -4.65
C ASN A 463 0.96 -16.50 -4.50
N ASP A 464 1.17 -15.66 -5.52
CA ASP A 464 0.76 -14.26 -5.47
C ASP A 464 -0.78 -14.12 -5.38
N VAL A 465 -1.57 -14.99 -6.01
CA VAL A 465 -3.04 -15.01 -5.87
C VAL A 465 -3.45 -15.52 -4.49
N LEU A 466 -2.84 -16.60 -4.02
CA LEU A 466 -3.06 -17.12 -2.67
C LEU A 466 -2.70 -16.07 -1.60
N SER A 467 -1.67 -15.25 -1.80
CA SER A 467 -1.35 -14.16 -0.87
C SER A 467 -2.49 -13.15 -0.70
N VAL A 468 -3.29 -12.93 -1.74
CA VAL A 468 -4.48 -12.06 -1.69
C VAL A 468 -5.63 -12.75 -0.94
N VAL A 469 -5.73 -14.08 -1.04
CA VAL A 469 -6.63 -14.90 -0.20
C VAL A 469 -6.19 -14.81 1.27
N GLU A 470 -4.89 -14.97 1.57
CA GLU A 470 -4.38 -14.89 2.93
C GLU A 470 -4.64 -13.52 3.56
N GLN A 471 -4.49 -12.42 2.82
CA GLN A 471 -4.87 -11.08 3.29
C GLN A 471 -6.33 -11.03 3.76
N GLN A 472 -7.24 -11.75 3.10
CA GLN A 472 -8.64 -11.85 3.54
C GLN A 472 -8.77 -12.54 4.90
N VAL A 473 -7.95 -13.56 5.18
CA VAL A 473 -7.92 -14.27 6.45
C VAL A 473 -7.31 -13.38 7.53
N LEU A 474 -6.10 -12.86 7.29
CA LEU A 474 -5.38 -11.96 8.19
C LEU A 474 -6.23 -10.78 8.65
N ALA A 475 -6.99 -10.17 7.74
CA ALA A 475 -7.79 -9.00 8.08
C ALA A 475 -9.04 -9.29 8.93
N ARG A 476 -9.47 -10.55 9.02
CA ARG A 476 -10.67 -10.95 9.78
C ARG A 476 -10.36 -11.33 11.23
N ALA A 477 -9.10 -11.62 11.55
CA ALA A 477 -8.66 -11.87 12.92
C ALA A 477 -9.00 -10.70 13.86
N ASP A 478 -9.16 -11.00 15.15
CA ASP A 478 -9.45 -9.99 16.17
C ASP A 478 -8.22 -9.17 16.51
N TYR A 479 -7.04 -9.78 16.41
CA TYR A 479 -5.76 -9.07 16.43
C TYR A 479 -4.82 -9.60 15.34
N PHE A 480 -4.07 -8.71 14.69
CA PHE A 480 -3.15 -9.06 13.61
C PHE A 480 -1.73 -8.53 13.84
N VAL A 481 -0.73 -9.37 13.69
CA VAL A 481 0.69 -8.98 13.71
C VAL A 481 1.28 -9.10 12.31
N GLY A 482 1.70 -7.99 11.72
CA GLY A 482 2.30 -7.94 10.40
C GLY A 482 3.82 -7.82 10.39
N SER A 483 4.39 -7.73 9.19
CA SER A 483 5.76 -7.28 8.95
C SER A 483 5.75 -5.84 8.42
N GLU A 484 6.58 -4.96 9.00
CA GLU A 484 6.70 -3.56 8.61
C GLU A 484 7.07 -3.38 7.13
N LEU A 485 7.93 -4.27 6.60
CA LEU A 485 8.52 -4.17 5.28
C LEU A 485 7.72 -4.90 4.18
N SER A 486 6.66 -5.63 4.55
CA SER A 486 5.94 -6.46 3.58
C SER A 486 4.67 -5.81 3.06
N SER A 487 4.53 -5.81 1.74
CA SER A 487 3.34 -5.35 1.05
C SER A 487 2.10 -6.21 1.31
N THR A 488 2.27 -7.51 1.54
CA THR A 488 1.17 -8.39 1.96
C THR A 488 0.55 -7.91 3.28
N THR A 489 1.38 -7.45 4.23
CA THR A 489 0.91 -6.83 5.49
C THR A 489 0.02 -5.63 5.22
N GLY A 490 0.44 -4.69 4.37
CA GLY A 490 -0.36 -3.50 4.09
C GLY A 490 -1.67 -3.85 3.37
N GLY A 491 -1.69 -4.94 2.61
CA GLY A 491 -2.91 -5.53 2.04
C GLY A 491 -3.92 -5.91 3.10
N ALA A 492 -3.47 -6.67 4.10
CA ALA A 492 -4.29 -7.04 5.24
C ALA A 492 -4.74 -5.81 6.05
N VAL A 493 -3.85 -4.84 6.32
CA VAL A 493 -4.21 -3.63 7.09
C VAL A 493 -5.25 -2.77 6.36
N ASN A 494 -5.10 -2.52 5.05
CA ASN A 494 -6.09 -1.78 4.26
C ASN A 494 -7.45 -2.48 4.27
N LEU A 495 -7.45 -3.82 4.26
CA LEU A 495 -8.67 -4.60 4.39
C LEU A 495 -9.28 -4.56 5.81
N ARG A 496 -8.46 -4.57 6.87
CA ARG A 496 -8.94 -4.36 8.26
C ARG A 496 -9.69 -3.04 8.37
N MET A 497 -9.15 -1.97 7.78
CA MET A 497 -9.83 -0.66 7.72
C MET A 497 -11.17 -0.75 6.98
N ARG A 498 -11.24 -1.49 5.86
CA ARG A 498 -12.49 -1.71 5.13
C ARG A 498 -13.54 -2.44 5.96
N LEU A 499 -13.10 -3.38 6.79
CA LEU A 499 -13.96 -4.14 7.70
C LEU A 499 -14.32 -3.36 8.98
N GLY A 500 -13.84 -2.13 9.14
CA GLY A 500 -14.09 -1.32 10.32
C GLY A 500 -13.36 -1.82 11.57
N LYS A 501 -12.31 -2.65 11.42
CA LYS A 501 -11.49 -3.08 12.55
C LYS A 501 -10.73 -1.87 13.11
N PRO A 502 -10.63 -1.72 14.43
CA PRO A 502 -10.03 -0.54 15.04
C PRO A 502 -8.51 -0.53 14.88
N GLU A 503 -7.92 0.66 14.90
CA GLU A 503 -6.48 0.84 14.68
C GLU A 503 -5.60 0.10 15.70
N TRP A 504 -6.04 0.00 16.97
CA TRP A 504 -5.31 -0.72 18.02
C TRP A 504 -5.22 -2.23 17.79
N SER A 505 -6.05 -2.79 16.90
CA SER A 505 -6.16 -4.25 16.71
C SER A 505 -5.09 -4.85 15.80
N TRP A 506 -3.99 -4.13 15.56
CA TRP A 506 -2.85 -4.66 14.82
C TRP A 506 -1.54 -3.96 15.19
N SER A 507 -0.44 -4.70 14.99
CA SER A 507 0.92 -4.19 15.11
C SER A 507 1.80 -4.76 14.00
N VAL A 508 3.06 -4.30 13.93
CA VAL A 508 4.06 -4.84 13.00
C VAL A 508 5.31 -5.23 13.76
N VAL A 509 5.94 -6.32 13.34
CA VAL A 509 7.30 -6.66 13.73
C VAL A 509 8.24 -5.74 12.96
N LEU A 510 8.99 -4.94 13.72
CA LEU A 510 10.00 -4.04 13.18
C LEU A 510 11.26 -4.84 12.81
N ARG A 511 11.99 -4.37 11.81
CA ARG A 511 13.37 -4.79 11.63
C ARG A 511 14.15 -4.30 12.85
N GLY A 512 14.87 -5.19 13.54
CA GLY A 512 15.59 -4.87 14.78
C GLY A 512 16.35 -3.55 14.68
N THR A 513 16.35 -2.78 15.77
CA THR A 513 16.92 -1.43 15.89
C THR A 513 18.44 -1.42 15.70
N GLU A 514 18.90 -1.56 14.45
CA GLU A 514 20.27 -1.29 14.01
C GLU A 514 20.31 -0.43 12.73
N LEU A 515 19.23 0.28 12.40
CA LEU A 515 19.33 1.44 11.52
C LEU A 515 19.37 2.70 12.37
N GLY A 516 20.54 2.91 12.97
CA GLY A 516 20.94 4.23 13.42
C GLY A 516 20.90 5.22 12.26
N GLY A 517 20.18 6.32 12.46
CA GLY A 517 20.31 7.55 11.68
C GLY A 517 19.45 7.62 10.42
N ARG A 518 18.34 8.36 10.53
CA ARG A 518 17.91 9.40 9.56
C ARG A 518 16.96 10.39 10.23
#